data_AF-A0A7L9RRV3-F1
#
_entry.id   AF-A0A7L9RRV3-F1
#
_cell.length_a   1.000
_cell.length_b   1.000
_cell.length_c   1.000
_cell.angle_alpha   90.00
_cell.angle_beta   90.00
_cell.angle_gamma   90.00
#
_symmetry.space_group_name_H-M   'P 1'
#
loop_
_entity.id
_entity.type
_entity.pdbx_description
1 polymer ?
#
loop_
_entity_poly.entity_id
_entity_poly.type
_entity_poly.pdbx_seq_one_letter_code
_entity_poly.pdbx_strand_id
1 'polypeptide(L)'
;MFNFKITHTHENARCGELVCPHGTIQTPNFIFCATKGAIKGLLPSQMKTEGTQFILSNTYHLMLNPGADHIEKMGGLHKFMGWDGPLLTDSGGFQIFSLGHGSVASEIKGRRDTKRPQTLLKITEEGAKFKSYVDGSLHFLTPEKSMEVQRKLGVDFAVMLDECTPFHVDKSYTAASMRMSHRWGQRSLAEFKRHDNGKQKVYGIVQGGIYPDLRIESCEFVNDHDFFGIAVGGSLGQSKGQMHDVVGVAMATLRRDRPVHLLGIGGTSDIFNGVRYGIDTFDCVHPTRLARHGGALVKAKHNTSSTREHLNLNNAINKESTDPIEPDCTCHTCTHFSKGYIHYLLKAKELLALQLLTIHNVSFMNRLMADVRRSIQTGTLDAVEKEWTQS
;
A
#
# COMPACT_ATOMS: atom_id res chain seq x y z
N MET A 1 -22.88 -8.03 3.65
CA MET A 1 -22.26 -7.44 2.45
C MET A 1 -20.74 -7.48 2.55
N PHE A 2 -20.16 -7.15 3.70
CA PHE A 2 -18.75 -7.43 3.97
C PHE A 2 -18.53 -8.87 4.44
N ASN A 3 -17.51 -9.54 3.89
CA ASN A 3 -17.10 -10.88 4.33
C ASN A 3 -15.65 -11.15 3.93
N PHE A 4 -14.93 -11.92 4.73
CA PHE A 4 -13.65 -12.50 4.34
C PHE A 4 -13.74 -14.02 4.47
N LYS A 5 -13.54 -14.73 3.37
CA LYS A 5 -13.59 -16.19 3.33
C LYS A 5 -12.27 -16.74 2.82
N ILE A 6 -11.58 -17.51 3.64
CA ILE A 6 -10.44 -18.32 3.16
C ILE A 6 -10.98 -19.49 2.34
N THR A 7 -10.46 -19.64 1.12
CA THR A 7 -10.85 -20.70 0.18
C THR A 7 -9.82 -21.82 0.12
N HIS A 8 -8.53 -21.49 0.22
CA HIS A 8 -7.43 -22.47 0.20
C HIS A 8 -6.33 -22.04 1.14
N THR A 9 -5.58 -23.01 1.64
CA THR A 9 -4.37 -22.77 2.43
C THR A 9 -3.28 -23.72 1.98
N HIS A 10 -2.05 -23.24 1.95
CA HIS A 10 -0.86 -24.06 1.77
C HIS A 10 0.15 -23.61 2.81
N GLU A 11 0.44 -24.48 3.77
CA GLU A 11 1.15 -24.11 5.00
C GLU A 11 0.47 -22.91 5.68
N ASN A 12 1.19 -21.79 5.83
CA ASN A 12 0.67 -20.55 6.36
C ASN A 12 0.11 -19.61 5.29
N ALA A 13 0.41 -19.85 4.00
CA ALA A 13 -0.13 -19.06 2.90
C ALA A 13 -1.61 -19.35 2.67
N ARG A 14 -2.35 -18.33 2.23
CA ARG A 14 -3.82 -18.36 2.20
C ARG A 14 -4.32 -17.70 0.94
N CYS A 15 -5.30 -18.34 0.32
CA CYS A 15 -6.16 -17.73 -0.67
C CYS A 15 -7.53 -17.49 -0.08
N GLY A 16 -8.14 -16.37 -0.43
CA GLY A 16 -9.47 -16.05 0.04
C GLY A 16 -10.16 -14.98 -0.79
N GLU A 17 -11.41 -14.73 -0.43
CA GLU A 17 -12.28 -13.76 -1.05
C GLU A 17 -12.66 -12.70 -0.01
N LEU A 18 -12.30 -11.46 -0.28
CA LEU A 18 -12.71 -10.30 0.50
C LEU A 18 -13.81 -9.56 -0.27
N VAL A 19 -15.03 -9.61 0.27
CA VAL A 19 -16.23 -9.05 -0.34
C VAL A 19 -16.56 -7.71 0.32
N CYS A 20 -16.88 -6.70 -0.50
CA CYS A 20 -17.38 -5.40 -0.07
C CYS A 20 -18.49 -4.90 -1.02
N PRO A 21 -19.17 -3.78 -0.72
CA PRO A 21 -20.23 -3.25 -1.57
C PRO A 21 -19.84 -3.02 -3.04
N HIS A 22 -18.59 -2.64 -3.29
CA HIS A 22 -18.09 -2.31 -4.63
C HIS A 22 -17.40 -3.48 -5.36
N GLY A 23 -17.37 -4.68 -4.79
CA GLY A 23 -16.86 -5.86 -5.49
C GLY A 23 -16.25 -6.93 -4.59
N THR A 24 -15.57 -7.88 -5.24
CA THR A 24 -14.85 -8.96 -4.56
C THR A 24 -13.37 -8.90 -4.92
N ILE A 25 -12.52 -9.01 -3.90
CA ILE A 25 -11.07 -9.00 -4.01
C ILE A 25 -10.57 -10.43 -3.77
N GLN A 26 -9.80 -10.95 -4.71
CA GLN A 26 -9.13 -12.24 -4.56
C GLN A 26 -7.79 -12.01 -3.84
N THR A 27 -7.58 -12.71 -2.73
CA THR A 27 -6.37 -12.62 -1.89
C THR A 27 -5.46 -13.84 -2.11
N PRO A 28 -4.11 -13.68 -2.12
CA PRO A 28 -3.39 -12.43 -1.92
C PRO A 28 -3.59 -11.39 -3.04
N ASN A 29 -3.58 -10.10 -2.69
CA ASN A 29 -3.82 -8.99 -3.63
C ASN A 29 -2.82 -7.84 -3.46
N PHE A 30 -2.61 -7.06 -4.52
CA PHE A 30 -1.76 -5.88 -4.52
C PHE A 30 -2.61 -4.61 -4.75
N ILE A 31 -2.52 -3.68 -3.80
CA ILE A 31 -3.31 -2.46 -3.76
C ILE A 31 -2.48 -1.30 -4.33
N PHE A 32 -2.94 -0.71 -5.42
CA PHE A 32 -2.24 0.43 -6.04
C PHE A 32 -2.63 1.76 -5.39
N CYS A 33 -1.65 2.61 -5.11
CA CYS A 33 -1.88 3.89 -4.45
C CYS A 33 -2.30 5.00 -5.43
N ALA A 34 -3.58 5.38 -5.39
CA ALA A 34 -4.17 6.57 -5.98
C ALA A 34 -4.03 7.78 -5.04
N THR A 35 -2.81 8.27 -4.83
CA THR A 35 -2.45 9.24 -3.77
C THR A 35 -3.38 10.46 -3.65
N LYS A 36 -3.94 10.97 -4.76
CA LYS A 36 -4.87 12.12 -4.73
C LYS A 36 -6.21 11.80 -5.39
N GLY A 37 -6.70 10.57 -5.19
CA GLY A 37 -7.86 10.05 -5.95
C GLY A 37 -7.55 9.85 -7.43
N ALA A 38 -6.28 9.65 -7.78
CA ALA A 38 -5.84 9.43 -9.14
C ALA A 38 -4.62 8.50 -9.17
N ILE A 39 -4.67 7.46 -10.01
CA ILE A 39 -3.49 6.66 -10.34
C ILE A 39 -2.64 7.47 -11.30
N LYS A 40 -1.37 7.67 -10.96
CA LYS A 40 -0.47 8.46 -11.78
C LYS A 40 -0.16 7.74 -13.09
N GLY A 41 -0.73 8.25 -14.19
CA GLY A 41 -0.47 7.78 -15.54
C GLY A 41 -1.54 6.86 -16.12
N LEU A 42 -2.58 6.50 -15.37
CA LEU A 42 -3.64 5.60 -15.84
C LEU A 42 -5.04 6.08 -15.48
N LEU A 43 -5.97 5.82 -16.39
CA LEU A 43 -7.40 5.92 -16.13
C LEU A 43 -7.87 4.73 -15.27
N PRO A 44 -8.93 4.90 -14.45
CA PRO A 44 -9.58 3.79 -13.75
C PRO A 44 -9.96 2.61 -14.67
N SER A 45 -10.43 2.91 -15.88
CA SER A 45 -10.76 1.87 -16.88
C SER A 45 -9.53 1.04 -17.28
N GLN A 46 -8.37 1.68 -17.48
CA GLN A 46 -7.13 0.99 -17.79
C GLN A 46 -6.64 0.13 -16.62
N MET A 47 -6.81 0.59 -15.37
CA MET A 47 -6.50 -0.21 -14.18
C MET A 47 -7.31 -1.51 -14.15
N LYS A 48 -8.61 -1.43 -14.46
CA LYS A 48 -9.49 -2.60 -14.56
C LYS A 48 -9.10 -3.53 -15.70
N THR A 49 -8.80 -2.98 -16.89
CA THR A 49 -8.34 -3.76 -18.05
C THR A 49 -7.11 -4.58 -17.71
N GLU A 50 -6.18 -4.02 -16.93
CA GLU A 50 -4.98 -4.73 -16.46
C GLU A 50 -5.22 -5.62 -15.24
N GLY A 51 -6.48 -5.82 -14.82
CA GLY A 51 -6.87 -6.78 -13.77
C GLY A 51 -6.81 -6.24 -12.33
N THR A 52 -6.71 -4.92 -12.14
CA THR A 52 -6.70 -4.34 -10.79
C THR A 52 -8.06 -4.49 -10.14
N GLN A 53 -8.09 -5.00 -8.90
CA GLN A 53 -9.32 -5.21 -8.13
C GLN A 53 -9.47 -4.21 -6.98
N PHE A 54 -8.35 -3.69 -6.46
CA PHE A 54 -8.35 -2.92 -5.22
C PHE A 54 -7.35 -1.77 -5.32
N ILE A 55 -7.75 -0.57 -4.90
CA ILE A 55 -6.87 0.60 -4.85
C ILE A 55 -6.92 1.27 -3.49
N LEU A 56 -5.86 2.04 -3.18
CA LEU A 56 -5.72 2.82 -1.96
C LEU A 56 -5.69 4.30 -2.32
N SER A 57 -6.49 5.12 -1.66
CA SER A 57 -6.35 6.58 -1.71
C SER A 57 -5.83 7.13 -0.39
N ASN A 58 -5.19 8.29 -0.44
CA ASN A 58 -4.61 8.88 0.75
C ASN A 58 -5.53 9.93 1.38
N THR A 59 -5.88 9.72 2.65
CA THR A 59 -6.77 10.62 3.40
C THR A 59 -6.16 12.00 3.58
N TYR A 60 -4.86 12.09 3.89
CA TYR A 60 -4.16 13.35 4.14
C TYR A 60 -4.22 14.31 2.94
N HIS A 61 -4.01 13.82 1.72
CA HIS A 61 -4.07 14.66 0.53
C HIS A 61 -5.51 15.07 0.20
N LEU A 62 -6.46 14.14 0.26
CA LEU A 62 -7.84 14.38 -0.10
C LEU A 62 -8.58 15.28 0.89
N MET A 63 -8.22 15.23 2.18
CA MET A 63 -8.79 16.13 3.19
C MET A 63 -8.33 17.59 3.02
N LEU A 64 -7.12 17.80 2.46
CA LEU A 64 -6.56 19.12 2.23
C LEU A 64 -6.99 19.71 0.89
N ASN A 65 -7.03 18.88 -0.16
CA ASN A 65 -7.44 19.31 -1.49
C ASN A 65 -7.96 18.12 -2.30
N PRO A 66 -9.24 18.11 -2.73
CA PRO A 66 -10.22 19.22 -2.69
C PRO A 66 -11.01 19.36 -1.37
N GLY A 67 -10.76 18.51 -0.38
CA GLY A 67 -11.51 18.48 0.88
C GLY A 67 -12.64 17.46 0.86
N ALA A 68 -12.84 16.80 2.00
CA ALA A 68 -13.77 15.67 2.12
C ALA A 68 -15.23 16.08 1.90
N ASP A 69 -15.65 17.25 2.39
CA ASP A 69 -17.00 17.79 2.17
C ASP A 69 -17.33 18.01 0.69
N HIS A 70 -16.33 18.44 -0.09
CA HIS A 70 -16.51 18.62 -1.53
C HIS A 70 -16.68 17.27 -2.23
N ILE A 71 -15.86 16.28 -1.86
CA ILE A 71 -15.94 14.92 -2.43
C ILE A 71 -17.27 14.26 -2.07
N GLU A 72 -17.75 14.40 -0.83
CA GLU A 72 -19.06 13.88 -0.41
C GLU A 72 -20.19 14.50 -1.25
N LYS A 73 -20.19 15.82 -1.45
CA LYS A 73 -21.16 16.52 -2.30
C LYS A 73 -21.12 16.06 -3.76
N MET A 74 -19.96 15.65 -4.26
CA MET A 74 -19.80 15.08 -5.60
C MET A 74 -20.23 13.60 -5.70
N GLY A 75 -20.69 13.00 -4.59
CA GLY A 75 -21.20 11.64 -4.53
C GLY A 75 -20.19 10.61 -4.05
N GLY A 76 -19.17 11.03 -3.28
CA GLY A 76 -18.13 10.17 -2.73
C GLY A 76 -16.96 9.93 -3.69
N LEU A 77 -15.88 9.38 -3.16
CA LEU A 77 -14.60 9.26 -3.85
C LEU A 77 -14.68 8.35 -5.07
N HIS A 78 -15.43 7.24 -4.98
CA HIS A 78 -15.69 6.33 -6.10
C HIS A 78 -16.20 7.07 -7.33
N LYS A 79 -17.30 7.83 -7.18
CA LYS A 79 -17.89 8.62 -8.27
C LYS A 79 -16.96 9.76 -8.69
N PHE A 80 -16.33 10.44 -7.74
CA PHE A 80 -15.44 11.57 -8.01
C PHE A 80 -14.25 11.19 -8.89
N MET A 81 -13.67 10.00 -8.69
CA MET A 81 -12.52 9.53 -9.47
C MET A 81 -12.88 8.58 -10.62
N GLY A 82 -14.14 8.16 -10.75
CA GLY A 82 -14.57 7.18 -11.75
C GLY A 82 -14.10 5.75 -11.47
N TRP A 83 -13.89 5.40 -10.20
CA TRP A 83 -13.55 4.03 -9.77
C TRP A 83 -14.73 3.43 -9.01
N ASP A 84 -15.31 2.37 -9.55
CA ASP A 84 -16.47 1.66 -9.01
C ASP A 84 -16.10 0.31 -8.35
N GLY A 85 -14.81 0.02 -8.22
CA GLY A 85 -14.30 -1.17 -7.54
C GLY A 85 -13.99 -0.93 -6.06
N PRO A 86 -13.54 -1.95 -5.33
CA PRO A 86 -13.09 -1.83 -3.95
C PRO A 86 -12.05 -0.73 -3.73
N LEU A 87 -12.21 0.02 -2.63
CA LEU A 87 -11.37 1.16 -2.28
C LEU A 87 -11.04 1.20 -0.79
N LEU A 88 -9.76 1.38 -0.48
CA LEU A 88 -9.25 1.59 0.87
C LEU A 88 -8.71 3.02 1.00
N THR A 89 -8.83 3.61 2.18
CA THR A 89 -8.02 4.79 2.54
C THR A 89 -7.12 4.50 3.72
N ASP A 90 -5.92 5.06 3.70
CA ASP A 90 -5.12 5.17 4.91
C ASP A 90 -5.73 6.22 5.88
N SER A 91 -5.19 6.30 7.09
CA SER A 91 -5.68 7.23 8.11
C SER A 91 -5.18 8.67 7.93
N GLY A 92 -4.17 8.86 7.07
CA GLY A 92 -3.37 10.10 6.94
C GLY A 92 -2.23 10.22 7.95
N GLY A 93 -2.11 9.29 8.92
CA GLY A 93 -1.06 9.30 9.94
C GLY A 93 0.34 9.31 9.33
N PHE A 94 0.66 8.30 8.52
CA PHE A 94 2.00 8.15 7.91
C PHE A 94 2.51 9.42 7.20
N GLN A 95 1.64 10.16 6.50
CA GLN A 95 2.03 11.39 5.80
C GLN A 95 2.32 12.52 6.78
N ILE A 96 1.52 12.65 7.84
CA ILE A 96 1.77 13.63 8.90
C ILE A 96 3.14 13.38 9.55
N PHE A 97 3.50 12.11 9.81
CA PHE A 97 4.77 11.78 10.46
C PHE A 97 5.98 11.84 9.52
N SER A 98 5.84 11.35 8.28
CA SER A 98 6.92 11.41 7.28
C SER A 98 7.24 12.84 6.82
N LEU A 99 6.34 13.80 7.01
CA LEU A 99 6.61 15.22 6.79
C LEU A 99 7.31 15.90 7.98
N GLY A 100 7.27 15.31 9.18
CA GLY A 100 8.03 15.75 10.36
C GLY A 100 9.46 15.20 10.41
N HIS A 101 9.68 13.95 9.98
CA HIS A 101 10.95 13.24 10.14
C HIS A 101 11.71 12.96 8.82
N GLY A 102 11.02 13.01 7.67
CA GLY A 102 11.53 12.53 6.39
C GLY A 102 10.79 11.26 5.94
N SER A 103 11.00 10.82 4.69
CA SER A 103 10.45 9.53 4.27
C SER A 103 11.26 8.38 4.88
N VAL A 104 10.61 7.29 5.30
CA VAL A 104 11.28 6.06 5.78
C VAL A 104 12.36 5.59 4.79
N ALA A 105 12.11 5.74 3.49
CA ALA A 105 13.07 5.41 2.43
C ALA A 105 14.28 6.37 2.32
N SER A 106 14.11 7.65 2.63
CA SER A 106 15.24 8.60 2.73
C SER A 106 16.06 8.39 4.00
N GLU A 107 15.40 7.94 5.07
CA GLU A 107 16.04 7.63 6.35
C GLU A 107 16.84 6.32 6.29
N ILE A 108 16.30 5.25 5.70
CA ILE A 108 17.03 3.99 5.46
C ILE A 108 18.28 4.23 4.59
N LYS A 109 18.23 5.21 3.68
CA LYS A 109 19.36 5.58 2.81
C LYS A 109 20.29 6.65 3.40
N GLY A 110 20.14 6.99 4.69
CA GLY A 110 20.99 7.97 5.38
C GLY A 110 20.90 9.39 4.83
N ARG A 111 19.94 9.69 3.94
CA ARG A 111 19.75 11.03 3.35
C ARG A 111 18.78 11.80 4.23
N ARG A 112 19.29 12.46 5.27
CA ARG A 112 18.56 13.57 5.93
C ARG A 112 18.50 14.72 4.93
N ASP A 113 17.41 14.83 4.20
CA ASP A 113 17.16 16.00 3.35
C ASP A 113 16.70 17.15 4.27
N THR A 114 17.66 17.88 4.84
CA THR A 114 17.47 18.96 5.83
C THR A 114 16.78 20.22 5.27
N LYS A 115 16.38 20.20 3.98
CA LYS A 115 15.79 21.36 3.29
C LYS A 115 14.27 21.39 3.23
N ARG A 116 13.56 20.36 3.73
CA ARG A 116 12.09 20.40 3.78
C ARG A 116 11.63 21.03 5.10
N PRO A 117 10.76 22.06 5.07
CA PRO A 117 10.20 22.61 6.30
C PRO A 117 9.40 21.50 7.00
N GLN A 118 9.70 21.26 8.27
CA GLN A 118 8.92 20.36 9.12
C GLN A 118 7.50 20.93 9.21
N THR A 119 6.53 20.24 8.60
CA THR A 119 5.13 20.67 8.65
C THR A 119 4.38 20.10 9.84
N LEU A 120 4.89 19.03 10.45
CA LEU A 120 4.40 18.51 11.73
C LEU A 120 4.80 19.45 12.87
N LEU A 121 3.82 19.85 13.68
CA LEU A 121 4.06 20.77 14.79
C LEU A 121 4.02 20.08 16.16
N LYS A 122 3.02 19.22 16.40
CA LYS A 122 2.85 18.55 17.69
C LYS A 122 1.98 17.31 17.56
N ILE A 123 2.33 16.27 18.31
CA ILE A 123 1.48 15.09 18.54
C ILE A 123 1.11 15.10 20.03
N THR A 124 -0.17 14.89 20.33
CA THR A 124 -0.70 14.79 21.70
C THR A 124 -1.73 13.68 21.77
N GLU A 125 -2.20 13.34 22.98
CA GLU A 125 -3.25 12.35 23.15
C GLU A 125 -4.50 12.66 22.31
N GLU A 126 -4.82 13.94 22.09
CA GLU A 126 -5.99 14.35 21.32
C GLU A 126 -5.83 14.14 19.80
N GLY A 127 -4.61 14.24 19.26
CA GLY A 127 -4.35 14.12 17.82
C GLY A 127 -3.03 14.79 17.38
N ALA A 128 -2.90 15.04 16.07
CA ALA A 128 -1.71 15.65 15.47
C ALA A 128 -1.99 17.03 14.84
N LYS A 129 -1.21 18.04 15.23
CA LYS A 129 -1.23 19.41 14.66
C LYS A 129 -0.16 19.55 13.59
N PHE A 130 -0.54 20.03 12.40
CA PHE A 130 0.38 20.21 11.28
C PHE A 130 -0.01 21.40 10.39
N LYS A 131 0.94 21.84 9.55
CA LYS A 131 0.72 22.83 8.48
C LYS A 131 0.41 22.12 7.17
N SER A 132 -0.61 22.59 6.48
CA SER A 132 -0.95 22.17 5.12
C SER A 132 0.22 22.45 4.17
N TYR A 133 0.57 21.48 3.32
CA TYR A 133 1.55 21.69 2.25
C TYR A 133 0.97 22.47 1.06
N VAL A 134 -0.35 22.70 1.04
CA VAL A 134 -1.06 23.37 -0.06
C VAL A 134 -0.97 24.88 0.11
N ASP A 135 -1.25 25.39 1.31
CA ASP A 135 -1.43 26.81 1.60
C ASP A 135 -0.82 27.26 2.94
N GLY A 136 -0.22 26.35 3.71
CA GLY A 136 0.38 26.64 5.00
C GLY A 136 -0.60 26.77 6.16
N SER A 137 -1.90 26.58 5.93
CA SER A 137 -2.93 26.65 6.96
C SER A 137 -2.73 25.59 8.06
N LEU A 138 -3.19 25.89 9.28
CA LEU A 138 -3.05 24.99 10.42
C LEU A 138 -4.21 24.00 10.48
N HIS A 139 -3.88 22.71 10.57
CA HIS A 139 -4.85 21.63 10.72
C HIS A 139 -4.58 20.83 11.99
N PHE A 140 -5.65 20.23 12.51
CA PHE A 140 -5.59 19.29 13.63
C PHE A 140 -6.35 18.02 13.26
N LEU A 141 -5.62 16.90 13.15
CA LEU A 141 -6.21 15.60 12.84
C LEU A 141 -6.32 14.77 14.12
N THR A 142 -7.55 14.51 14.53
CA THR A 142 -7.88 13.57 15.61
C THR A 142 -8.36 12.23 15.04
N PRO A 143 -8.38 11.15 15.82
CA PRO A 143 -9.01 9.88 15.44
C PRO A 143 -10.44 10.05 14.91
N GLU A 144 -11.24 10.91 15.54
CA GLU A 144 -12.62 11.19 15.12
C GLU A 144 -12.65 11.92 13.78
N LYS A 145 -11.81 12.94 13.60
CA LYS A 145 -11.75 13.69 12.34
C LYS A 145 -11.26 12.81 11.18
N SER A 146 -10.33 11.90 11.42
CA SER A 146 -9.88 10.93 10.41
C SER A 146 -11.04 10.01 9.99
N MET A 147 -11.83 9.48 10.95
CA MET A 147 -13.01 8.67 10.65
C MET A 147 -14.09 9.47 9.91
N GLU A 148 -14.35 10.71 10.32
CA GLU A 148 -15.29 11.60 9.64
C GLU A 148 -14.89 11.82 8.17
N VAL A 149 -13.61 12.08 7.91
CA VAL A 149 -13.10 12.26 6.54
C VAL A 149 -13.28 10.98 5.73
N GLN A 150 -12.82 9.83 6.24
CA GLN A 150 -12.94 8.55 5.52
C GLN A 150 -14.40 8.15 5.26
N ARG A 151 -15.31 8.54 6.17
CA ARG A 151 -16.76 8.41 5.96
C ARG A 151 -17.27 9.26 4.80
N LYS A 152 -16.89 10.55 4.76
CA LYS A 152 -17.25 11.47 3.67
C LYS A 152 -16.68 11.05 2.31
N LEU A 153 -15.48 10.46 2.32
CA LEU A 153 -14.88 9.86 1.12
C LEU A 153 -15.68 8.64 0.64
N GLY A 154 -16.38 7.94 1.53
CA GLY A 154 -17.28 6.84 1.18
C GLY A 154 -16.54 5.59 0.67
N VAL A 155 -15.37 5.29 1.23
CA VAL A 155 -14.55 4.11 0.87
C VAL A 155 -15.10 2.81 1.46
N ASP A 156 -14.77 1.65 0.88
CA ASP A 156 -15.16 0.36 1.48
C ASP A 156 -14.44 0.07 2.79
N PHE A 157 -13.14 0.40 2.85
CA PHE A 157 -12.28 0.09 3.97
C PHE A 157 -11.55 1.34 4.47
N ALA A 158 -11.85 1.74 5.70
CA ALA A 158 -11.15 2.80 6.42
C ALA A 158 -10.07 2.20 7.33
N VAL A 159 -9.07 2.99 7.68
CA VAL A 159 -7.99 2.59 8.60
C VAL A 159 -7.97 3.54 9.80
N MET A 160 -7.86 2.99 11.01
CA MET A 160 -7.75 3.79 12.24
C MET A 160 -6.55 4.75 12.21
N LEU A 161 -6.66 5.88 12.89
CA LEU A 161 -5.51 6.78 13.06
C LEU A 161 -4.51 6.15 14.04
N ASP A 162 -3.24 6.21 13.68
CA ASP A 162 -2.11 5.72 14.47
C ASP A 162 -0.97 6.73 14.43
N GLU A 163 0.05 6.51 15.27
CA GLU A 163 1.34 7.16 15.15
C GLU A 163 2.38 6.19 14.58
N CYS A 164 2.99 6.56 13.44
CA CYS A 164 4.05 5.76 12.84
C CYS A 164 5.41 6.21 13.38
N THR A 165 5.98 5.45 14.32
CA THR A 165 7.28 5.77 14.90
C THR A 165 8.44 5.51 13.93
N PRO A 166 9.45 6.40 13.85
CA PRO A 166 10.70 6.13 13.14
C PRO A 166 11.44 4.92 13.73
N PHE A 167 12.28 4.23 12.94
CA PHE A 167 12.96 3.02 13.39
C PHE A 167 14.07 3.25 14.44
N HIS A 168 14.55 4.49 14.58
CA HIS A 168 15.70 4.84 15.42
C HIS A 168 15.30 5.38 16.81
N VAL A 169 13.99 5.53 17.07
CA VAL A 169 13.53 5.91 18.40
C VAL A 169 13.69 4.75 19.37
N ASP A 170 13.90 5.06 20.64
CA ASP A 170 14.06 4.04 21.66
C ASP A 170 12.75 3.28 21.92
N LYS A 171 12.89 2.12 22.56
CA LYS A 171 11.78 1.24 22.92
C LYS A 171 10.73 1.94 23.79
N SER A 172 11.13 2.84 24.68
CA SER A 172 10.19 3.56 25.55
C SER A 172 9.27 4.48 24.78
N TYR A 173 9.81 5.24 23.81
CA TYR A 173 9.02 6.05 22.90
C TYR A 173 8.11 5.18 22.04
N THR A 174 8.64 4.10 21.45
CA THR A 174 7.84 3.15 20.67
C THR A 174 6.67 2.58 21.48
N ALA A 175 6.90 2.22 22.75
CA ALA A 175 5.86 1.71 23.63
C ALA A 175 4.79 2.77 23.94
N ALA A 176 5.20 4.00 24.25
CA ALA A 176 4.28 5.10 24.52
C ALA A 176 3.41 5.44 23.30
N SER A 177 4.03 5.52 22.12
CA SER A 177 3.37 5.78 20.83
C SER A 177 2.41 4.66 20.43
N MET A 178 2.81 3.41 20.60
CA MET A 178 1.96 2.24 20.33
C MET A 178 0.71 2.23 21.23
N ARG A 179 0.86 2.50 22.54
CA ARG A 179 -0.28 2.60 23.47
C ARG A 179 -1.18 3.81 23.20
N MET A 180 -0.62 4.93 22.74
CA MET A 180 -1.42 6.05 22.26
C MET A 180 -2.21 5.67 21.00
N SER A 181 -1.58 4.95 20.07
CA SER A 181 -2.24 4.41 18.88
C SER A 181 -3.39 3.46 19.27
N HIS A 182 -3.25 2.64 20.33
CA HIS A 182 -4.36 1.83 20.85
C HIS A 182 -5.54 2.69 21.31
N ARG A 183 -5.29 3.71 22.13
CA ARG A 183 -6.34 4.64 22.59
C ARG A 183 -6.99 5.38 21.42
N TRP A 184 -6.20 5.78 20.42
CA TRP A 184 -6.71 6.34 19.16
C TRP A 184 -7.56 5.34 18.38
N GLY A 185 -7.18 4.06 18.34
CA GLY A 185 -7.95 2.99 17.73
C GLY A 185 -9.32 2.80 18.38
N GLN A 186 -9.38 2.85 19.71
CA GLN A 186 -10.64 2.80 20.45
C GLN A 186 -11.54 4.00 20.13
N ARG A 187 -10.96 5.21 20.06
CA ARG A 187 -11.67 6.43 19.66
C ARG A 187 -12.17 6.37 18.21
N SER A 188 -11.34 5.87 17.28
CA SER A 188 -11.73 5.64 15.89
C SER A 188 -12.89 4.65 15.78
N LEU A 189 -12.85 3.52 16.50
CA LEU A 189 -13.95 2.56 16.53
C LEU A 189 -15.22 3.14 17.12
N ALA A 190 -15.12 3.90 18.22
CA ALA A 190 -16.27 4.55 18.84
C ALA A 190 -16.93 5.55 17.89
N GLU A 191 -16.13 6.38 17.20
CA GLU A 191 -16.63 7.34 16.22
C GLU A 191 -17.25 6.64 15.00
N PHE A 192 -16.59 5.59 14.48
CA PHE A 192 -17.13 4.78 13.40
C PHE A 192 -18.51 4.20 13.77
N LYS A 193 -18.63 3.58 14.96
CA LYS A 193 -19.88 2.96 15.43
C LYS A 193 -21.03 3.96 15.59
N ARG A 194 -20.76 5.21 15.97
CA ARG A 194 -21.78 6.27 16.07
C ARG A 194 -22.43 6.61 14.72
N HIS A 195 -21.68 6.44 13.63
CA HIS A 195 -22.08 6.84 12.29
C HIS A 195 -22.12 5.66 11.30
N ASP A 196 -22.07 4.42 11.80
CA ASP A 196 -22.04 3.22 10.96
C ASP A 196 -23.39 3.07 10.25
N ASN A 197 -23.32 2.99 8.93
CA ASN A 197 -24.46 2.76 8.04
C ASN A 197 -24.35 1.43 7.28
N GLY A 198 -23.39 0.57 7.67
CA GLY A 198 -23.14 -0.73 7.08
C GLY A 198 -22.43 -0.70 5.71
N LYS A 199 -22.01 0.47 5.22
CA LYS A 199 -21.36 0.62 3.90
C LYS A 199 -19.83 0.62 3.93
N GLN A 200 -19.22 0.67 5.11
CA GLN A 200 -17.77 0.71 5.27
C GLN A 200 -17.34 -0.22 6.41
N LYS A 201 -16.06 -0.60 6.45
CA LYS A 201 -15.44 -1.32 7.56
C LYS A 201 -14.10 -0.72 7.95
N VAL A 202 -13.68 -0.94 9.20
CA VAL A 202 -12.45 -0.34 9.75
C VAL A 202 -11.38 -1.41 9.96
N TYR A 203 -10.16 -1.09 9.54
CA TYR A 203 -8.95 -1.84 9.81
C TYR A 203 -8.24 -1.27 11.03
N GLY A 204 -7.82 -2.14 11.93
CA GLY A 204 -6.91 -1.81 13.04
C GLY A 204 -5.46 -1.82 12.56
N ILE A 205 -4.55 -1.14 13.25
CA ILE A 205 -3.11 -1.15 12.93
C ILE A 205 -2.32 -1.78 14.08
N VAL A 206 -1.45 -2.73 13.76
CA VAL A 206 -0.41 -3.24 14.65
C VAL A 206 0.83 -2.36 14.54
N GLN A 207 1.19 -1.73 15.66
CA GLN A 207 2.43 -0.96 15.85
C GLN A 207 3.42 -1.76 16.72
N GLY A 208 4.49 -1.13 17.22
CA GLY A 208 5.45 -1.76 18.13
C GLY A 208 6.90 -1.80 17.64
N GLY A 209 7.18 -1.23 16.46
CA GLY A 209 8.55 -1.16 15.91
C GLY A 209 9.18 -2.53 15.67
N ILE A 210 10.47 -2.66 15.96
CA ILE A 210 11.22 -3.93 15.84
C ILE A 210 11.17 -4.79 17.12
N TYR A 211 10.36 -4.42 18.11
CA TYR A 211 10.36 -5.04 19.44
C TYR A 211 9.28 -6.11 19.54
N PRO A 212 9.63 -7.41 19.68
CA PRO A 212 8.65 -8.49 19.68
C PRO A 212 7.58 -8.37 20.77
N ASP A 213 7.95 -7.95 21.97
CA ASP A 213 7.01 -7.79 23.09
C ASP A 213 5.96 -6.70 22.82
N LEU A 214 6.37 -5.58 22.23
CA LEU A 214 5.43 -4.51 21.86
C LEU A 214 4.56 -4.91 20.67
N ARG A 215 5.08 -5.74 19.76
CA ARG A 215 4.31 -6.29 18.65
C ARG A 215 3.22 -7.24 19.16
N ILE A 216 3.54 -8.10 20.12
CA ILE A 216 2.58 -9.00 20.76
C ILE A 216 1.50 -8.18 21.47
N GLU A 217 1.87 -7.20 22.31
CA GLU A 217 0.92 -6.30 23.00
C GLU A 217 -0.02 -5.62 22.00
N SER A 218 0.51 -5.17 20.86
CA SER A 218 -0.31 -4.53 19.83
C SER A 218 -1.18 -5.51 19.02
N CYS A 219 -0.78 -6.76 18.87
CA CYS A 219 -1.58 -7.81 18.24
C CYS A 219 -2.75 -8.21 19.14
N GLU A 220 -2.51 -8.37 20.44
CA GLU A 220 -3.56 -8.64 21.43
C GLU A 220 -4.62 -7.54 21.43
N PHE A 221 -4.19 -6.26 21.43
CA PHE A 221 -5.10 -5.14 21.29
C PHE A 221 -6.02 -5.25 20.07
N VAL A 222 -5.48 -5.47 18.86
CA VAL A 222 -6.34 -5.55 17.66
C VAL A 222 -7.20 -6.81 17.63
N ASN A 223 -6.75 -7.90 18.24
CA ASN A 223 -7.52 -9.14 18.36
C ASN A 223 -8.76 -8.95 19.25
N ASP A 224 -8.62 -8.21 20.34
CA ASP A 224 -9.67 -7.98 21.34
C ASP A 224 -10.69 -6.90 20.95
N HIS A 225 -10.43 -6.19 19.84
CA HIS A 225 -11.30 -5.14 19.34
C HIS A 225 -11.97 -5.53 18.01
N ASP A 226 -13.11 -4.88 17.76
CA ASP A 226 -14.03 -5.15 16.65
C ASP A 226 -13.57 -4.49 15.34
N PHE A 227 -12.31 -4.73 14.96
CA PHE A 227 -11.78 -4.39 13.65
C PHE A 227 -12.13 -5.47 12.65
N PHE A 228 -12.55 -5.07 11.45
CA PHE A 228 -12.88 -6.01 10.37
C PHE A 228 -11.62 -6.67 9.80
N GLY A 229 -10.58 -5.87 9.58
CA GLY A 229 -9.28 -6.32 9.09
C GLY A 229 -8.14 -5.75 9.93
N ILE A 230 -6.93 -6.23 9.68
CA ILE A 230 -5.76 -5.86 10.46
C ILE A 230 -4.66 -5.41 9.51
N ALA A 231 -4.10 -4.23 9.73
CA ALA A 231 -2.94 -3.75 9.03
C ALA A 231 -1.70 -3.95 9.91
N VAL A 232 -0.64 -4.51 9.35
CA VAL A 232 0.68 -4.59 10.00
C VAL A 232 1.50 -3.42 9.48
N GLY A 233 1.77 -2.46 10.37
CA GLY A 233 2.39 -1.17 10.02
C GLY A 233 3.53 -0.77 10.93
N GLY A 234 3.88 0.51 10.85
CA GLY A 234 4.96 1.10 11.63
C GLY A 234 6.35 0.84 11.06
N SER A 235 7.37 0.96 11.91
CA SER A 235 8.72 0.55 11.56
C SER A 235 8.80 -0.97 11.43
N LEU A 236 9.12 -1.44 10.23
CA LEU A 236 9.42 -2.85 9.92
C LEU A 236 10.94 -3.15 10.03
N GLY A 237 11.73 -2.26 10.62
CA GLY A 237 13.18 -2.38 10.70
C GLY A 237 13.95 -1.81 9.51
N GLN A 238 15.28 -1.94 9.57
CA GLN A 238 16.23 -1.40 8.59
C GLN A 238 16.68 -2.45 7.56
N SER A 239 16.51 -3.73 7.88
CA SER A 239 16.91 -4.85 7.03
C SER A 239 15.73 -5.76 6.72
N LYS A 240 15.84 -6.54 5.63
CA LYS A 240 14.84 -7.55 5.29
C LYS A 240 14.66 -8.59 6.40
N GLY A 241 15.75 -8.97 7.08
CA GLY A 241 15.70 -9.89 8.22
C GLY A 241 14.83 -9.37 9.36
N GLN A 242 15.04 -8.10 9.77
CA GLN A 242 14.21 -7.48 10.81
C GLN A 242 12.74 -7.39 10.41
N MET A 243 12.46 -7.08 9.14
CA MET A 243 11.09 -7.08 8.62
C MET A 243 10.46 -8.48 8.72
N HIS A 244 11.20 -9.53 8.37
CA HIS A 244 10.71 -10.91 8.50
C HIS A 244 10.43 -11.27 9.96
N ASP A 245 11.32 -10.90 10.90
CA ASP A 245 11.11 -11.15 12.33
C ASP A 245 9.85 -10.45 12.84
N VAL A 246 9.67 -9.18 12.48
CA VAL A 246 8.49 -8.38 12.86
C VAL A 246 7.20 -8.99 12.31
N VAL A 247 7.18 -9.33 11.02
CA VAL A 247 6.00 -9.92 10.38
C VAL A 247 5.71 -11.31 10.96
N GLY A 248 6.75 -12.12 11.19
CA GLY A 248 6.63 -13.45 11.80
C GLY A 248 6.01 -13.39 13.19
N VAL A 249 6.49 -12.50 14.06
CA VAL A 249 5.92 -12.29 15.41
C VAL A 249 4.46 -11.84 15.34
N ALA A 250 4.16 -10.88 14.47
CA ALA A 250 2.79 -10.40 14.31
C ALA A 250 1.86 -11.53 13.83
N MET A 251 2.23 -12.24 12.77
CA MET A 251 1.40 -13.29 12.19
C MET A 251 1.25 -14.53 13.05
N ALA A 252 2.20 -14.80 13.96
CA ALA A 252 2.07 -15.84 14.97
C ALA A 252 1.04 -15.48 16.07
N THR A 253 0.79 -14.19 16.29
CA THR A 253 -0.06 -13.69 17.39
C THR A 253 -1.46 -13.29 16.91
N LEU A 254 -1.57 -12.80 15.67
CA LEU A 254 -2.83 -12.32 15.12
C LEU A 254 -3.83 -13.45 14.91
N ARG A 255 -5.11 -13.15 15.17
CA ARG A 255 -6.19 -14.05 14.80
C ARG A 255 -6.24 -14.22 13.29
N ARG A 256 -6.42 -15.46 12.85
CA ARG A 256 -6.41 -15.82 11.42
C ARG A 256 -7.80 -15.72 10.77
N ASP A 257 -8.84 -15.28 11.46
CA ASP A 257 -10.20 -15.17 10.89
C ASP A 257 -10.47 -13.85 10.15
N ARG A 258 -9.49 -12.92 10.12
CA ARG A 258 -9.60 -11.60 9.51
C ARG A 258 -8.55 -11.41 8.41
N PRO A 259 -8.82 -10.55 7.40
CA PRO A 259 -7.83 -10.23 6.38
C PRO A 259 -6.68 -9.40 6.98
N VAL A 260 -5.45 -9.74 6.64
CA VAL A 260 -4.24 -9.03 7.07
C VAL A 260 -3.58 -8.29 5.93
N HIS A 261 -3.40 -6.99 6.09
CA HIS A 261 -2.75 -6.09 5.14
C HIS A 261 -1.35 -5.70 5.62
N LEU A 262 -0.32 -5.98 4.84
CA LEU A 262 1.04 -5.52 5.13
C LEU A 262 1.31 -4.18 4.42
N LEU A 263 1.52 -3.13 5.21
CA LEU A 263 1.65 -1.76 4.71
C LEU A 263 3.00 -1.49 4.04
N GLY A 264 2.99 -0.92 2.84
CA GLY A 264 4.16 -0.33 2.19
C GLY A 264 5.12 -1.30 1.49
N ILE A 265 4.71 -2.53 1.23
CA ILE A 265 5.53 -3.57 0.59
C ILE A 265 5.22 -3.69 -0.90
N GLY A 266 6.26 -3.65 -1.73
CA GLY A 266 6.12 -3.77 -3.19
C GLY A 266 7.23 -4.51 -3.92
N GLY A 267 8.26 -4.98 -3.21
CA GLY A 267 9.28 -5.86 -3.80
C GLY A 267 8.71 -7.27 -3.99
N THR A 268 9.07 -7.94 -5.08
CA THR A 268 8.49 -9.25 -5.41
C THR A 268 8.87 -10.30 -4.37
N SER A 269 10.15 -10.32 -3.96
CA SER A 269 10.65 -11.19 -2.89
C SER A 269 9.93 -10.97 -1.55
N ASP A 270 9.71 -9.71 -1.18
CA ASP A 270 9.07 -9.37 0.09
C ASP A 270 7.57 -9.76 0.11
N ILE A 271 6.92 -9.72 -1.05
CA ILE A 271 5.56 -10.23 -1.25
C ILE A 271 5.50 -11.75 -1.00
N PHE A 272 6.38 -12.55 -1.62
CA PHE A 272 6.38 -14.01 -1.41
C PHE A 272 6.62 -14.35 0.06
N ASN A 273 7.54 -13.65 0.73
CA ASN A 273 7.77 -13.84 2.17
C ASN A 273 6.54 -13.48 3.01
N GLY A 274 5.89 -12.34 2.73
CA GLY A 274 4.65 -11.97 3.41
C GLY A 274 3.54 -13.01 3.20
N VAL A 275 3.40 -13.52 1.98
CA VAL A 275 2.44 -14.58 1.66
C VAL A 275 2.72 -15.84 2.47
N ARG A 276 3.98 -16.25 2.63
CA ARG A 276 4.36 -17.37 3.50
C ARG A 276 4.00 -17.14 4.96
N TYR A 277 4.01 -15.91 5.44
CA TYR A 277 3.51 -15.58 6.78
C TYR A 277 1.98 -15.52 6.87
N GLY A 278 1.26 -15.57 5.75
CA GLY A 278 -0.19 -15.53 5.69
C GLY A 278 -0.77 -14.13 5.55
N ILE A 279 -0.02 -13.19 4.98
CA ILE A 279 -0.51 -11.85 4.60
C ILE A 279 -1.44 -11.96 3.38
N ASP A 280 -2.55 -11.23 3.41
CA ASP A 280 -3.60 -11.28 2.39
C ASP A 280 -3.54 -10.09 1.41
N THR A 281 -3.04 -8.92 1.81
CA THR A 281 -2.91 -7.77 0.90
C THR A 281 -1.65 -6.95 1.13
N PHE A 282 -1.12 -6.37 0.07
CA PHE A 282 0.08 -5.51 0.07
C PHE A 282 -0.22 -4.20 -0.66
N ASP A 283 0.45 -3.11 -0.33
CA ASP A 283 0.36 -1.86 -1.08
C ASP A 283 1.74 -1.23 -1.27
N CYS A 284 1.94 -0.59 -2.42
CA CYS A 284 3.13 0.24 -2.61
C CYS A 284 2.97 1.24 -3.75
N VAL A 285 3.55 2.42 -3.57
CA VAL A 285 3.73 3.39 -4.66
C VAL A 285 4.81 2.96 -5.66
N HIS A 286 5.63 1.94 -5.34
CA HIS A 286 6.83 1.59 -6.09
C HIS A 286 6.55 1.32 -7.57
N PRO A 287 5.59 0.47 -7.98
CA PRO A 287 5.41 0.13 -9.39
C PRO A 287 5.13 1.36 -10.28
N THR A 288 4.21 2.23 -9.86
CA THR A 288 3.86 3.43 -10.62
C THR A 288 4.93 4.52 -10.52
N ARG A 289 5.64 4.62 -9.38
CA ARG A 289 6.76 5.55 -9.22
C ARG A 289 7.94 5.16 -10.09
N LEU A 290 8.27 3.88 -10.12
CA LEU A 290 9.34 3.31 -10.92
C LEU A 290 9.10 3.56 -12.41
N ALA A 291 7.87 3.33 -12.88
CA ALA A 291 7.45 3.62 -14.26
C ALA A 291 7.76 5.08 -14.66
N ARG A 292 7.44 6.05 -13.80
CA ARG A 292 7.71 7.47 -14.06
C ARG A 292 9.20 7.83 -14.10
N HIS A 293 10.06 6.95 -13.63
CA HIS A 293 11.52 7.09 -13.71
C HIS A 293 12.13 6.22 -14.82
N GLY A 294 11.31 5.64 -15.70
CA GLY A 294 11.77 4.81 -16.82
C GLY A 294 12.06 3.36 -16.46
N GLY A 295 11.67 2.90 -15.27
CA GLY A 295 11.87 1.52 -14.82
C GLY A 295 10.68 0.63 -15.14
N ALA A 296 10.95 -0.54 -15.73
CA ALA A 296 9.97 -1.56 -16.06
C ALA A 296 10.23 -2.83 -15.23
N LEU A 297 9.26 -3.24 -14.41
CA LEU A 297 9.32 -4.50 -13.67
C LEU A 297 9.27 -5.68 -14.65
N VAL A 298 10.10 -6.69 -14.45
CA VAL A 298 10.17 -7.86 -15.34
C VAL A 298 10.43 -9.14 -14.54
N LYS A 299 9.96 -10.28 -15.06
CA LYS A 299 10.25 -11.59 -14.47
C LYS A 299 11.76 -11.83 -14.44
N ALA A 300 12.21 -12.67 -13.51
CA ALA A 300 13.63 -12.91 -13.27
C ALA A 300 14.37 -13.32 -14.54
N LYS A 301 13.76 -14.20 -15.35
CA LYS A 301 14.30 -14.68 -16.63
C LYS A 301 14.53 -13.60 -17.70
N HIS A 302 13.80 -12.49 -17.64
CA HIS A 302 13.88 -11.39 -18.60
C HIS A 302 14.75 -10.23 -18.11
N ASN A 303 15.27 -10.35 -16.90
CA ASN A 303 16.00 -9.28 -16.24
C ASN A 303 17.50 -9.45 -16.43
N THR A 304 18.16 -8.38 -16.88
CA THR A 304 19.61 -8.36 -17.13
C THR A 304 20.42 -7.80 -15.96
N SER A 305 19.77 -7.25 -14.93
CA SER A 305 20.41 -6.76 -13.72
C SER A 305 20.46 -7.84 -12.66
N SER A 306 21.58 -8.09 -11.98
CA SER A 306 21.64 -9.01 -10.83
C SER A 306 21.18 -8.41 -9.50
N THR A 307 20.95 -7.09 -9.46
CA THR A 307 20.68 -6.35 -8.21
C THR A 307 19.35 -5.62 -8.17
N ARG A 308 18.56 -5.67 -9.24
CA ARG A 308 17.34 -4.87 -9.39
C ARG A 308 16.25 -5.72 -10.01
N GLU A 309 15.03 -5.60 -9.52
CA GLU A 309 13.84 -6.29 -10.03
C GLU A 309 13.26 -5.63 -11.31
N HIS A 310 14.00 -4.72 -11.96
CA HIS A 310 13.52 -3.95 -13.11
C HIS A 310 14.59 -3.65 -14.15
N LEU A 311 14.15 -3.51 -15.41
CA LEU A 311 14.93 -2.90 -16.49
C LEU A 311 14.83 -1.37 -16.41
N ASN A 312 15.92 -0.67 -16.71
CA ASN A 312 15.89 0.78 -16.91
C ASN A 312 15.87 1.09 -18.41
N LEU A 313 14.71 1.50 -18.92
CA LEU A 313 14.53 1.80 -20.34
C LEU A 313 15.22 3.11 -20.77
N ASN A 314 15.75 3.92 -19.84
CA ASN A 314 16.62 5.05 -20.18
C ASN A 314 18.01 4.64 -20.68
N ASN A 315 18.42 3.38 -20.44
CA ASN A 315 19.75 2.90 -20.80
C ASN A 315 19.90 2.82 -22.33
N ALA A 316 21.08 3.17 -22.84
CA ALA A 316 21.37 3.22 -24.28
C ALA A 316 21.22 1.87 -24.98
N ILE A 317 21.39 0.74 -24.27
CA ILE A 317 21.17 -0.61 -24.80
C ILE A 317 19.77 -0.82 -25.38
N ASN A 318 18.78 -0.04 -24.92
CA ASN A 318 17.41 -0.16 -25.40
C ASN A 318 17.15 0.61 -26.70
N LYS A 319 18.03 1.55 -27.10
CA LYS A 319 17.80 2.53 -28.17
C LYS A 319 17.34 1.90 -29.49
N GLU A 320 17.95 0.79 -29.87
CA GLU A 320 17.71 0.09 -31.15
C GLU A 320 16.93 -1.21 -30.96
N SER A 321 16.47 -1.50 -29.74
CA SER A 321 15.74 -2.74 -29.46
C SER A 321 14.35 -2.70 -30.08
N THR A 322 14.06 -3.68 -30.94
CA THR A 322 12.74 -3.92 -31.53
C THR A 322 11.86 -4.81 -30.65
N ASP A 323 12.43 -5.42 -29.61
CA ASP A 323 11.71 -6.30 -28.69
C ASP A 323 10.75 -5.53 -27.77
N PRO A 324 9.67 -6.17 -27.30
CA PRO A 324 8.86 -5.63 -26.21
C PRO A 324 9.63 -5.63 -24.88
N ILE A 325 9.01 -5.09 -23.83
CA ILE A 325 9.58 -5.14 -22.47
C ILE A 325 9.70 -6.60 -22.00
N GLU A 326 8.60 -7.36 -22.10
CA GLU A 326 8.54 -8.80 -21.81
C GLU A 326 7.79 -9.53 -22.93
N PRO A 327 8.40 -10.50 -23.62
CA PRO A 327 7.75 -11.23 -24.72
C PRO A 327 6.52 -12.04 -24.32
N ASP A 328 6.41 -12.46 -23.06
CA ASP A 328 5.29 -13.24 -22.51
C ASP A 328 4.31 -12.36 -21.70
N CYS A 329 4.41 -11.04 -21.80
CA CYS A 329 3.45 -10.11 -21.21
C CYS A 329 2.41 -9.68 -22.24
N THR A 330 1.13 -9.84 -21.89
CA THR A 330 0.00 -9.55 -22.78
C THR A 330 -0.57 -8.14 -22.58
N CYS A 331 0.07 -7.29 -21.77
CA CYS A 331 -0.40 -5.92 -21.53
C CYS A 331 -0.36 -5.09 -22.83
N HIS A 332 -1.12 -3.99 -22.87
CA HIS A 332 -1.17 -3.14 -24.06
C HIS A 332 0.23 -2.65 -24.49
N THR A 333 1.11 -2.36 -23.54
CA THR A 333 2.47 -1.88 -23.84
C THR A 333 3.33 -2.94 -24.52
N CYS A 334 3.38 -4.16 -24.00
CA CYS A 334 4.24 -5.22 -24.56
C CYS A 334 3.72 -5.75 -25.90
N THR A 335 2.43 -5.63 -26.16
CA THR A 335 1.83 -6.11 -27.42
C THR A 335 1.94 -5.13 -28.58
N HIS A 336 2.24 -3.85 -28.32
CA HIS A 336 2.20 -2.79 -29.35
C HIS A 336 3.49 -1.98 -29.49
N PHE A 337 4.38 -1.97 -28.49
CA PHE A 337 5.53 -1.07 -28.46
C PHE A 337 6.83 -1.80 -28.14
N SER A 338 7.90 -1.37 -28.82
CA SER A 338 9.25 -1.85 -28.54
C SER A 338 9.94 -1.05 -27.43
N LYS A 339 10.96 -1.64 -26.80
CA LYS A 339 11.84 -0.96 -25.85
C LYS A 339 12.53 0.26 -26.49
N GLY A 340 12.90 0.19 -27.77
CA GLY A 340 13.49 1.30 -28.51
C GLY A 340 12.56 2.50 -28.65
N TYR A 341 11.29 2.27 -28.95
CA TYR A 341 10.30 3.35 -29.00
C TYR A 341 10.08 3.98 -27.62
N ILE A 342 9.93 3.16 -26.58
CA ILE A 342 9.75 3.66 -25.21
C ILE A 342 11.00 4.42 -24.74
N HIS A 343 12.20 3.94 -25.06
CA HIS A 343 13.46 4.63 -24.81
C HIS A 343 13.46 6.03 -25.46
N TYR A 344 13.08 6.12 -26.73
CA TYR A 344 12.95 7.39 -27.44
C TYR A 344 11.98 8.33 -26.73
N LEU A 345 10.76 7.87 -26.39
CA LEU A 345 9.76 8.69 -25.69
C LEU A 345 10.28 9.19 -24.33
N LEU A 346 11.03 8.36 -23.58
CA LEU A 346 11.67 8.78 -22.33
C LEU A 346 12.71 9.89 -22.56
N LYS A 347 13.53 9.80 -23.61
CA LYS A 347 14.51 10.85 -23.97
C LYS A 347 13.83 12.14 -24.43
N ALA A 348 12.75 12.00 -25.18
CA ALA A 348 11.91 13.12 -25.60
C ALA A 348 11.07 13.72 -24.46
N LYS A 349 11.02 13.06 -23.29
CA LYS A 349 10.21 13.45 -22.11
C LYS A 349 8.71 13.46 -22.40
N GLU A 350 8.26 12.59 -23.29
CA GLU A 350 6.85 12.43 -23.64
C GLU A 350 6.08 11.73 -22.52
N LEU A 351 4.91 12.28 -22.16
CA LEU A 351 4.05 11.73 -21.10
C LEU A 351 3.62 10.29 -21.42
N LEU A 352 3.50 9.96 -22.69
CA LEU A 352 3.14 8.63 -23.18
C LEU A 352 4.10 7.55 -22.66
N ALA A 353 5.40 7.82 -22.54
CA ALA A 353 6.35 6.86 -21.97
C ALA A 353 5.96 6.45 -20.54
N LEU A 354 5.54 7.43 -19.73
CA LEU A 354 5.17 7.21 -18.33
C LEU A 354 3.87 6.39 -18.25
N GLN A 355 2.91 6.67 -19.13
CA GLN A 355 1.67 5.91 -19.22
C GLN A 355 1.96 4.45 -19.61
N LEU A 356 2.70 4.21 -20.69
CA LEU A 356 3.05 2.87 -21.16
C LEU A 356 3.78 2.05 -20.08
N LEU A 357 4.78 2.63 -19.43
CA LEU A 357 5.46 1.95 -18.33
C LEU A 357 4.56 1.69 -17.12
N THR A 358 3.59 2.55 -16.86
CA THR A 358 2.63 2.35 -15.75
C THR A 358 1.66 1.23 -16.09
N ILE A 359 1.15 1.14 -17.33
CA ILE A 359 0.35 0.01 -17.81
C ILE A 359 1.11 -1.29 -17.55
N HIS A 360 2.35 -1.36 -18.03
CA HIS A 360 3.20 -2.54 -17.88
C HIS A 360 3.41 -2.94 -16.42
N ASN A 361 3.81 -2.00 -15.56
CA ASN A 361 4.10 -2.30 -14.16
C ASN A 361 2.84 -2.68 -13.36
N VAL A 362 1.67 -2.12 -13.70
CA VAL A 362 0.39 -2.55 -13.10
C VAL A 362 0.04 -3.97 -13.52
N SER A 363 0.14 -4.26 -14.82
CA SER A 363 -0.08 -5.60 -15.37
C SER A 363 0.86 -6.64 -14.74
N PHE A 364 2.14 -6.29 -14.55
CA PHE A 364 3.13 -7.12 -13.89
C PHE A 364 2.69 -7.53 -12.47
N MET A 365 2.28 -6.57 -11.63
CA MET A 365 1.87 -6.88 -10.25
C MET A 365 0.57 -7.69 -10.20
N ASN A 366 -0.39 -7.41 -11.09
CA ASN A 366 -1.64 -8.19 -11.14
C ASN A 366 -1.41 -9.63 -11.59
N ARG A 367 -0.53 -9.86 -12.58
CA ARG A 367 -0.10 -11.20 -13.00
C ARG A 367 0.65 -11.92 -11.87
N LEU A 368 1.55 -11.23 -11.17
CA LEU A 368 2.26 -11.79 -10.00
C LEU A 368 1.26 -12.30 -8.96
N MET A 369 0.28 -11.48 -8.57
CA MET A 369 -0.73 -11.88 -7.58
C MET A 369 -1.59 -13.04 -8.09
N ALA A 370 -1.91 -13.10 -9.39
CA ALA A 370 -2.64 -14.21 -9.97
C ALA A 370 -1.85 -15.53 -9.91
N ASP A 371 -0.55 -15.48 -10.25
CA ASP A 371 0.34 -16.63 -10.19
C ASP A 371 0.57 -17.09 -8.74
N VAL A 372 0.72 -16.15 -7.79
CA VAL A 372 0.79 -16.44 -6.35
C VAL A 372 -0.46 -17.17 -5.89
N ARG A 373 -1.67 -16.67 -6.20
CA ARG A 373 -2.92 -17.33 -5.82
C ARG A 373 -3.02 -18.74 -6.38
N ARG A 374 -2.69 -18.91 -7.67
CA ARG A 374 -2.68 -20.23 -8.30
C ARG A 374 -1.68 -21.17 -7.61
N SER A 375 -0.50 -20.68 -7.27
CA SER A 375 0.54 -21.48 -6.62
C SER A 375 0.17 -21.95 -5.21
N ILE A 376 -0.61 -21.16 -4.45
CA ILE A 376 -1.15 -21.58 -3.15
C ILE A 376 -2.17 -22.70 -3.35
N GLN A 377 -3.04 -22.58 -4.37
CA GLN A 377 -4.03 -23.62 -4.69
C GLN A 377 -3.37 -24.93 -5.14
N THR A 378 -2.23 -24.86 -5.84
CA THR A 378 -1.51 -26.04 -6.36
C THR A 378 -0.34 -26.51 -5.51
N GLY A 379 0.00 -25.83 -4.41
CA GLY A 379 1.14 -26.16 -3.56
C GLY A 379 2.51 -25.98 -4.23
N THR A 380 2.67 -24.97 -5.09
CA THR A 380 3.88 -24.75 -5.92
C THR A 380 4.51 -23.36 -5.72
N LEU A 381 4.30 -22.74 -4.54
CA LEU A 381 4.73 -21.36 -4.25
C LEU A 381 6.23 -21.14 -4.49
N ASP A 382 7.09 -22.07 -4.07
CA ASP A 382 8.55 -21.97 -4.25
C ASP A 382 8.99 -22.02 -5.72
N ALA A 383 8.30 -22.82 -6.54
CA ALA A 383 8.59 -22.88 -7.97
C ALA A 383 8.22 -21.56 -8.66
N VAL A 384 7.05 -21.01 -8.31
CA VAL A 384 6.60 -19.73 -8.83
C VAL A 384 7.49 -18.59 -8.36
N GLU A 385 7.95 -18.57 -7.10
CA GLU A 385 8.89 -17.54 -6.63
C GLU A 385 10.17 -17.47 -7.47
N LYS A 386 10.73 -18.61 -7.88
CA LYS A 386 11.93 -18.67 -8.73
C LYS A 386 11.71 -18.06 -10.13
N GLU A 387 10.47 -18.04 -10.63
CA GLU A 387 10.16 -17.39 -11.90
C GLU A 387 10.11 -15.86 -11.78
N TRP A 388 9.71 -15.37 -10.61
CA TRP A 388 9.40 -13.95 -10.37
C TRP A 388 10.50 -13.19 -9.63
N THR A 389 11.36 -13.88 -8.89
CA THR A 389 12.41 -13.27 -8.06
C THR A 389 13.80 -13.68 -8.54
N GLN A 390 14.76 -12.79 -8.37
CA GLN A 390 16.17 -13.10 -8.56
C GLN A 390 16.68 -13.69 -7.25
N SER A 391 16.89 -15.01 -7.25
CA SER A 391 17.43 -15.77 -6.11
C SER A 391 18.90 -15.49 -5.88
#